data_AF-A0A433D220-F1
#
_entry.id   AF-A0A433D220-F1
#
_cell.length_a   1.000
_cell.length_b   1.000
_cell.length_c   1.000
_cell.angle_alpha   90.00
_cell.angle_beta   90.00
_cell.angle_gamma   90.00
#
_symmetry.space_group_name_H-M   'P 1'
#
loop_
_entity.id
_entity.type
_entity.pdbx_description
1 polymer ?
#
loop_
_entity_poly.entity_id
_entity_poly.type
_entity_poly.pdbx_seq_one_letter_code
_entity_poly.pdbx_strand_id
1 'polypeptide(L)'
;HLEAPPKELLLAQTENYVEYSRTGKLVKGLEKLKAKSKYDEDVHPYNHTTIWGSYWADGRWGYKCCRSFNKNAYCTGLAGIEAAKAATAAQLLGEGSASFSAAAAMAAGGEDDGTQKTLLEQHLENKKKNRGKDKDKEGTSNPHLKRKDLGEGDVELDQHKLKKALRELDEKKRGGEKGEELDERKRKYNSAYASGKAEEEVTEEQLEAYRLRRQHYDDPMTNYKDDDDD
;
A
#
# COMPACT_ATOMS: atom_id res chain seq x y z
N HIS A 1 29.76 -14.81 6.17
CA HIS A 1 28.46 -14.37 6.71
C HIS A 1 27.40 -15.31 6.15
N LEU A 2 26.87 -16.20 6.98
CA LEU A 2 25.83 -17.14 6.56
C LEU A 2 24.47 -16.45 6.73
N GLU A 3 23.59 -16.60 5.76
CA GLU A 3 22.21 -16.15 5.88
C GLU A 3 21.55 -16.86 7.06
N ALA A 4 20.78 -16.11 7.85
CA ALA A 4 20.09 -16.67 9.00
C ALA A 4 19.08 -17.73 8.51
N PRO A 5 19.09 -18.94 9.08
CA PRO A 5 18.11 -19.94 8.72
C PRO A 5 16.70 -19.44 9.05
N PRO A 6 15.68 -19.94 8.33
CA PRO A 6 14.29 -19.50 8.52
C PRO A 6 13.86 -19.65 9.99
N LYS A 7 13.04 -18.72 10.47
CA LYS A 7 12.62 -18.64 11.88
C LYS A 7 12.01 -19.94 12.39
N GLU A 8 11.30 -20.67 11.53
CA GLU A 8 10.71 -21.99 11.85
C GLU A 8 11.79 -22.99 12.31
N LEU A 9 12.97 -22.98 11.65
CA LEU A 9 14.09 -23.84 12.02
C LEU A 9 14.84 -23.33 13.25
N LEU A 10 14.83 -22.01 13.51
CA LEU A 10 15.43 -21.42 14.70
C LEU A 10 14.61 -21.69 15.96
N LEU A 11 13.28 -21.65 15.86
CA LEU A 11 12.36 -21.83 16.98
C LEU A 11 11.93 -23.30 17.15
N ALA A 12 12.26 -24.17 16.19
CA ALA A 12 11.85 -25.57 16.12
C ALA A 12 10.31 -25.78 16.22
N GLN A 13 9.53 -24.72 15.96
CA GLN A 13 8.08 -24.77 15.91
C GLN A 13 7.66 -25.07 14.47
N THR A 14 6.77 -26.05 14.29
CA THR A 14 6.25 -26.44 12.96
C THR A 14 4.86 -25.88 12.67
N GLU A 15 4.24 -25.21 13.66
CA GLU A 15 2.85 -24.77 13.59
C GLU A 15 2.75 -23.24 13.66
N ASN A 16 2.28 -22.62 12.57
CA ASN A 16 1.91 -21.21 12.57
C ASN A 16 0.44 -21.08 12.96
N TYR A 17 0.18 -20.64 14.19
CA TYR A 17 -1.18 -20.45 14.69
C TYR A 17 -1.88 -19.28 14.00
N VAL A 18 -3.03 -19.55 13.38
CA VAL A 18 -3.88 -18.55 12.71
C VAL A 18 -5.27 -18.57 13.35
N GLU A 19 -5.66 -17.45 13.95
CA GLU A 19 -7.01 -17.27 14.52
C GLU A 19 -7.95 -16.76 13.43
N TYR A 20 -9.04 -17.49 13.18
CA TYR A 20 -10.15 -17.06 12.32
C TYR A 20 -11.29 -16.50 13.17
N SER A 21 -11.83 -15.37 12.76
CA SER A 21 -13.11 -14.86 13.27
C SER A 21 -14.26 -15.81 12.92
N ARG A 22 -15.40 -15.64 13.61
CA ARG A 22 -16.65 -16.39 13.36
C ARG A 22 -17.09 -16.37 11.89
N THR A 23 -16.75 -15.31 11.17
CA THR A 23 -17.06 -15.05 9.76
C THR A 23 -15.99 -15.56 8.79
N GLY A 24 -14.92 -16.19 9.30
CA GLY A 24 -13.83 -16.75 8.51
C GLY A 24 -12.72 -15.76 8.14
N LYS A 25 -12.75 -14.51 8.63
CA LYS A 25 -11.64 -13.55 8.45
C LYS A 25 -10.50 -13.85 9.40
N LEU A 26 -9.25 -13.80 8.95
CA LEU A 26 -8.08 -14.00 9.80
C LEU A 26 -7.89 -12.79 10.73
N VAL A 27 -7.90 -13.03 12.04
CA VAL A 27 -7.74 -12.00 13.09
C VAL A 27 -6.29 -11.92 13.54
N LYS A 28 -5.60 -13.06 13.62
CA LYS A 28 -4.24 -13.15 14.17
C LYS A 28 -3.46 -14.25 13.46
N GLY A 29 -2.14 -14.09 13.39
CA GLY A 29 -1.24 -15.16 12.93
C GLY A 29 -0.58 -14.95 11.57
N LEU A 30 -1.06 -14.00 10.76
CA LEU A 30 -0.31 -13.61 9.56
C LEU A 30 0.71 -12.52 9.90
N GLU A 31 1.98 -12.78 9.60
CA GLU A 31 2.96 -11.71 9.47
C GLU A 31 2.39 -10.65 8.52
N LYS A 32 2.37 -9.38 8.96
CA LYS A 32 1.80 -8.29 8.18
C LYS A 32 2.51 -8.24 6.82
N LEU A 33 1.76 -8.49 5.74
CA LEU A 33 2.29 -8.35 4.39
C LEU A 33 2.86 -6.94 4.24
N LYS A 34 4.13 -6.84 3.88
CA LYS A 34 4.76 -5.55 3.58
C LYS A 34 4.01 -4.96 2.39
N ALA A 35 3.45 -3.77 2.56
CA ALA A 35 2.69 -3.11 1.51
C ALA A 35 3.60 -2.90 0.29
N LYS A 36 3.29 -3.59 -0.80
CA LYS A 36 3.95 -3.40 -2.10
C LYS A 36 3.30 -2.22 -2.81
N SER A 37 4.11 -1.41 -3.48
CA SER A 37 3.58 -0.34 -4.33
C SER A 37 2.88 -0.91 -5.57
N LYS A 38 2.08 -0.09 -6.28
CA LYS A 38 1.41 -0.49 -7.52
C LYS A 38 2.39 -0.89 -8.64
N TYR A 39 3.61 -0.36 -8.58
CA TYR A 39 4.63 -0.57 -9.60
C TYR A 39 5.64 -1.61 -9.12
N ASP A 40 6.12 -2.43 -10.06
CA ASP A 40 7.18 -3.39 -9.80
C ASP A 40 8.43 -2.64 -9.32
N GLU A 41 8.75 -2.83 -8.05
CA GLU A 41 9.96 -2.34 -7.41
C GLU A 41 11.12 -3.32 -7.64
N ASP A 42 12.36 -2.84 -7.50
CA ASP A 42 13.55 -3.68 -7.60
C ASP A 42 13.66 -4.48 -8.92
N VAL A 43 13.23 -3.87 -10.02
CA VAL A 43 13.48 -4.39 -11.37
C VAL A 43 14.91 -4.09 -11.76
N HIS A 44 15.66 -5.16 -12.04
CA HIS A 44 17.07 -5.12 -12.36
C HIS A 44 17.32 -5.65 -13.78
N PRO A 45 17.22 -4.79 -14.82
CA PRO A 45 17.48 -5.21 -16.19
C PRO A 45 18.93 -5.73 -16.34
N TYR A 46 19.17 -6.63 -17.29
CA TYR A 46 20.51 -6.99 -17.78
C TYR A 46 21.55 -7.39 -16.71
N ASN A 47 21.12 -8.09 -15.65
CA ASN A 47 21.96 -8.60 -14.55
C ASN A 47 22.67 -7.49 -13.73
N HIS A 48 22.06 -6.31 -13.61
CA HIS A 48 22.48 -5.31 -12.64
C HIS A 48 22.04 -5.70 -11.22
N THR A 49 22.77 -5.31 -10.18
CA THR A 49 22.38 -5.58 -8.78
C THR A 49 21.74 -4.38 -8.09
N THR A 50 21.60 -3.27 -8.82
CA THR A 50 21.02 -2.02 -8.33
C THR A 50 20.12 -1.42 -9.41
N ILE A 51 19.04 -0.76 -9.02
CA ILE A 51 18.11 -0.10 -9.95
C ILE A 51 18.80 1.06 -10.68
N TRP A 52 18.30 1.38 -11.88
CA TRP A 52 18.72 2.57 -12.63
C TRP A 52 18.44 3.85 -11.84
N GLY A 53 19.41 4.78 -11.78
CA GLY A 53 19.29 6.02 -11.00
C GLY A 53 19.86 5.89 -9.59
N SER A 54 20.41 4.73 -9.24
CA SER A 54 21.18 4.53 -7.99
C SER A 54 22.55 5.22 -8.01
N TYR A 55 23.00 5.72 -9.17
CA TYR A 55 24.26 6.46 -9.32
C TYR A 55 24.05 7.72 -10.17
N TRP A 56 24.74 8.80 -9.82
CA TRP A 56 24.73 10.08 -10.52
C TRP A 56 26.15 10.62 -10.65
N ALA A 57 26.55 11.00 -11.86
CA ALA A 57 27.80 11.70 -12.14
C ALA A 57 27.66 12.50 -13.44
N ASP A 58 28.28 13.68 -13.50
CA ASP A 58 28.37 14.53 -14.70
C ASP A 58 27.04 14.78 -15.42
N GLY A 59 25.97 15.03 -14.65
CA GLY A 59 24.64 15.29 -15.22
C GLY A 59 23.90 14.05 -15.74
N ARG A 60 24.44 12.85 -15.49
CA ARG A 60 23.90 11.58 -16.00
C ARG A 60 23.61 10.61 -14.87
N TRP A 61 22.46 9.95 -14.97
CA TRP A 61 22.08 8.85 -14.08
C TRP A 61 22.63 7.53 -14.61
N GLY A 62 22.96 6.63 -13.70
CA GLY A 62 23.48 5.30 -13.99
C GLY A 62 23.17 4.28 -12.92
N TYR A 63 23.77 3.10 -13.04
CA TYR A 63 23.69 2.02 -12.06
C TYR A 63 24.85 2.10 -11.05
N LYS A 64 24.59 1.89 -9.75
CA LYS A 64 25.63 1.90 -8.71
C LYS A 64 26.57 0.68 -8.81
N CYS A 65 26.08 -0.47 -9.27
CA CYS A 65 26.86 -1.71 -9.35
C CYS A 65 28.08 -1.62 -10.29
N CYS A 66 27.95 -0.96 -11.44
CA CYS A 66 29.03 -0.83 -12.44
C CYS A 66 29.32 0.61 -12.89
N ARG A 67 28.58 1.60 -12.37
CA ARG A 67 28.67 3.03 -12.73
C ARG A 67 28.50 3.32 -14.22
N SER A 68 27.80 2.45 -14.95
CA SER A 68 27.49 2.67 -16.36
C SER A 68 26.32 3.63 -16.53
N PHE A 69 26.41 4.49 -17.55
CA PHE A 69 25.35 5.43 -17.95
C PHE A 69 24.49 4.89 -19.11
N ASN A 70 24.56 3.60 -19.41
CA ASN A 70 23.75 2.95 -20.45
C ASN A 70 22.73 2.01 -19.81
N LYS A 71 21.43 2.32 -19.94
CA LYS A 71 20.31 1.53 -19.39
C LYS A 71 20.26 0.10 -19.93
N ASN A 72 20.58 -0.05 -21.22
CA ASN A 72 20.42 -1.31 -21.94
C ASN A 72 21.73 -2.10 -22.09
N ALA A 73 22.75 -1.79 -21.28
CA ALA A 73 24.01 -2.53 -21.27
C ALA A 73 24.00 -3.59 -20.17
N TYR A 74 24.65 -4.71 -20.41
CA TYR A 74 24.89 -5.73 -19.38
C TYR A 74 25.82 -5.20 -18.28
N CYS A 75 25.61 -5.70 -17.05
CA CYS A 75 26.43 -5.33 -15.91
C CYS A 75 27.89 -5.77 -16.09
N THR A 76 28.80 -4.81 -16.02
CA THR A 76 30.26 -5.03 -16.05
C THR A 76 30.88 -5.20 -14.66
N GLY A 77 30.06 -5.18 -13.60
CA GLY A 77 30.48 -5.34 -12.21
C GLY A 77 31.56 -4.35 -11.78
N LEU A 78 32.46 -4.80 -10.88
CA LEU A 78 33.56 -3.99 -10.34
C LEU A 78 34.59 -3.61 -11.42
N ALA A 79 34.79 -4.47 -12.43
CA ALA A 79 35.72 -4.20 -13.53
C ALA A 79 35.34 -2.92 -14.31
N GLY A 80 34.04 -2.66 -14.47
CA GLY A 80 33.57 -1.40 -15.08
C GLY A 80 33.95 -0.16 -14.28
N ILE A 81 33.95 -0.25 -12.95
CA ILE A 81 34.30 0.87 -12.07
C ILE A 81 35.81 1.14 -12.13
N GLU A 82 36.63 0.08 -12.09
CA GLU A 82 38.08 0.19 -12.20
C GLU A 82 38.50 0.73 -13.56
N ALA A 83 37.88 0.26 -14.65
CA ALA A 83 38.12 0.78 -15.99
C ALA A 83 37.73 2.26 -16.12
N ALA A 84 36.59 2.67 -15.56
CA ALA A 84 36.17 4.08 -15.56
C ALA A 84 37.09 4.97 -14.72
N LYS A 85 37.55 4.48 -13.55
CA LYS A 85 38.54 5.18 -12.73
C LYS A 85 39.89 5.29 -13.44
N ALA A 86 40.33 4.22 -14.10
CA ALA A 86 41.57 4.22 -14.87
C ALA A 86 41.48 5.14 -16.08
N ALA A 87 40.34 5.17 -16.79
CA ALA A 87 40.11 6.06 -17.91
C ALA A 87 40.10 7.53 -17.48
N THR A 88 39.41 7.87 -16.38
CA THR A 88 39.42 9.23 -15.83
C THR A 88 40.80 9.63 -15.31
N ALA A 89 41.52 8.74 -14.63
CA ALA A 89 42.89 8.98 -14.20
C ALA A 89 43.86 9.15 -15.39
N ALA A 90 43.73 8.32 -16.43
CA ALA A 90 44.52 8.43 -17.66
C ALA A 90 44.21 9.73 -18.42
N GLN A 91 42.95 10.17 -18.43
CA GLN A 91 42.55 11.44 -19.03
C GLN A 91 43.16 12.63 -18.28
N LEU A 92 43.08 12.64 -16.95
CA LEU A 92 43.71 13.67 -16.11
C LEU A 92 45.24 13.70 -16.22
N LEU A 93 45.89 12.53 -16.33
CA LEU A 93 47.34 12.43 -16.53
C LEU A 93 47.76 12.75 -17.98
N GLY A 94 46.90 12.50 -18.96
CA GLY A 94 47.15 12.77 -20.38
C GLY A 94 46.98 14.24 -20.77
N GLU A 95 46.09 14.98 -20.10
CA GLU A 95 45.93 16.44 -20.29
C GLU A 95 46.92 17.25 -19.45
N GLY A 96 47.64 16.60 -18.51
CA GLY A 96 48.55 17.23 -17.57
C GLY A 96 49.99 17.49 -18.04
N SER A 97 50.37 17.16 -19.29
CA SER A 97 51.73 17.45 -19.78
C SER A 97 51.83 18.70 -20.66
N ALA A 98 50.72 19.42 -20.90
CA ALA A 98 50.70 20.54 -21.84
C ALA A 98 50.40 21.93 -21.23
N SER A 99 49.97 22.04 -19.96
CA SER A 99 49.34 23.30 -19.49
C SER A 99 49.77 23.85 -18.12
N PHE A 100 50.77 23.29 -17.43
CA PHE A 100 51.15 23.76 -16.09
C PHE A 100 52.23 24.85 -16.01
N SER A 101 52.67 25.42 -17.13
CA SER A 101 53.73 26.46 -17.13
C SER A 101 53.23 27.91 -17.09
N ALA A 102 51.99 28.19 -16.63
CA ALA A 102 51.46 29.57 -16.65
C ALA A 102 50.55 30.01 -15.48
N ALA A 103 50.34 29.21 -14.43
CA ALA A 103 49.38 29.54 -13.36
C ALA A 103 49.95 29.44 -11.94
N ALA A 104 51.21 29.83 -11.73
CA ALA A 104 51.87 29.83 -10.41
C ALA A 104 52.06 31.24 -9.81
N ALA A 105 51.30 32.26 -10.24
CA ALA A 105 51.58 33.67 -9.90
C ALA A 105 50.37 34.53 -9.42
N MET A 106 49.26 33.96 -8.93
CA MET A 106 48.12 34.74 -8.41
C MET A 106 47.46 34.09 -7.19
N ALA A 107 48.19 34.00 -6.07
CA ALA A 107 47.62 33.66 -4.76
C ALA A 107 48.18 34.58 -3.68
N ALA A 108 47.55 35.74 -3.50
CA ALA A 108 47.71 36.61 -2.33
C ALA A 108 46.46 37.48 -2.14
N GLY A 109 45.76 37.27 -1.02
CA GLY A 109 44.85 38.25 -0.42
C GLY A 109 43.36 37.86 -0.37
N GLY A 110 42.83 37.67 0.84
CA GLY A 110 41.39 37.75 1.11
C GLY A 110 40.88 36.81 2.21
N GLU A 111 41.10 37.19 3.47
CA GLU A 111 40.37 36.68 4.64
C GLU A 111 38.94 37.26 4.66
N ASP A 112 37.91 36.41 4.72
CA ASP A 112 36.56 36.79 5.14
C ASP A 112 35.98 35.66 6.02
N ASP A 113 35.75 36.04 7.27
CA ASP A 113 35.29 35.24 8.38
C ASP A 113 33.77 35.07 8.29
N GLY A 114 33.34 33.85 7.97
CA GLY A 114 31.93 33.53 7.86
C GLY A 114 31.74 32.03 7.68
N THR A 115 31.81 31.29 8.78
CA THR A 115 31.58 29.83 8.79
C THR A 115 30.25 29.50 8.14
N GLN A 116 30.28 29.08 6.88
CA GLN A 116 29.09 28.61 6.17
C GLN A 116 28.64 27.31 6.82
N LYS A 117 27.48 27.37 7.50
CA LYS A 117 26.86 26.18 8.11
C LYS A 117 26.70 25.08 7.07
N THR A 118 27.11 23.88 7.43
CA THR A 118 26.97 22.72 6.55
C THR A 118 25.49 22.44 6.27
N LEU A 119 25.17 21.90 5.09
CA LEU A 119 23.79 21.58 4.71
C LEU A 119 23.09 20.65 5.72
N LEU A 120 23.88 19.83 6.41
CA LEU A 120 23.42 18.94 7.48
C LEU A 120 23.00 19.71 8.74
N GLU A 121 23.74 20.74 9.11
CA GLU A 121 23.38 21.64 10.22
C GLU A 121 22.13 22.45 9.92
N GLN A 122 21.98 22.97 8.70
CA GLN A 122 20.75 23.67 8.28
C GLN A 122 19.51 22.78 8.41
N HIS A 123 19.62 21.51 8.06
CA HIS A 123 18.49 20.57 8.10
C HIS A 123 18.10 20.18 9.54
N LEU A 124 19.08 20.05 10.44
CA LEU A 124 18.83 19.82 11.87
C LEU A 124 18.20 21.04 12.56
N GLU A 125 18.59 22.25 12.17
CA GLU A 125 18.00 23.51 12.67
C GLU A 125 16.54 23.66 12.22
N ASN A 126 16.23 23.34 10.95
CA ASN A 126 14.85 23.35 10.44
C ASN A 126 13.97 22.26 11.07
N LYS A 127 14.53 21.07 11.35
CA LYS A 127 13.81 19.99 12.06
C LYS A 127 13.47 20.35 13.51
N LYS A 128 14.29 21.16 14.18
CA LYS A 128 14.00 21.67 15.54
C LYS A 128 12.89 22.73 15.54
N LYS A 129 12.81 23.59 14.51
CA LYS A 129 11.77 24.63 14.40
C LYS A 129 10.38 24.07 14.07
N ASN A 130 10.29 22.96 13.33
CA ASN A 130 9.01 22.34 12.95
C ASN A 130 8.44 21.33 13.98
N ARG A 131 9.14 21.01 15.07
CA ARG A 131 8.66 20.06 16.09
C ARG A 131 7.50 20.58 16.97
N GLY A 132 7.09 21.84 16.81
CA GLY A 132 6.01 22.46 17.58
C GLY A 132 4.62 22.47 16.92
N LYS A 133 4.47 21.96 15.69
CA LYS A 133 3.23 22.16 14.90
C LYS A 133 2.57 20.87 14.36
N ASP A 134 2.99 19.70 14.84
CA ASP A 134 2.43 18.40 14.45
C ASP A 134 2.00 17.58 15.67
N LYS A 135 0.99 18.07 16.41
CA LYS A 135 0.36 17.30 17.49
C LYS A 135 -1.16 17.16 17.43
N ASP A 136 -1.83 17.67 16.37
CA ASP A 136 -3.29 17.57 16.25
C ASP A 136 -3.74 17.14 14.84
N LYS A 137 -3.24 16.01 14.33
CA LYS A 137 -3.78 15.40 13.10
C LYS A 137 -3.73 13.87 13.12
N GLU A 138 -4.14 13.28 14.23
CA GLU A 138 -4.68 11.92 14.22
C GLU A 138 -6.18 12.03 13.92
N GLY A 139 -6.66 11.40 12.83
CA GLY A 139 -8.10 11.20 12.64
C GLY A 139 -8.75 11.60 11.31
N THR A 140 -8.04 11.70 10.18
CA THR A 140 -8.72 11.70 8.86
C THR A 140 -8.27 10.50 8.03
N SER A 141 -8.66 9.30 8.50
CA SER A 141 -8.72 8.13 7.63
C SER A 141 -9.79 8.40 6.56
N ASN A 142 -9.43 8.29 5.29
CA ASN A 142 -10.37 8.36 4.16
C ASN A 142 -11.66 7.55 4.49
N PRO A 143 -12.86 8.14 4.38
CA PRO A 143 -14.11 7.48 4.79
C PRO A 143 -14.39 6.19 4.01
N HIS A 144 -13.78 6.00 2.84
CA HIS A 144 -13.95 4.83 2.00
C HIS A 144 -13.29 3.54 2.52
N LEU A 145 -12.46 3.60 3.58
CA LEU A 145 -11.78 2.43 4.16
C LEU A 145 -12.51 1.81 5.37
N LYS A 146 -13.64 2.36 5.81
CA LYS A 146 -14.46 1.82 6.93
C LYS A 146 -15.32 0.59 6.56
N ARG A 147 -15.05 -0.04 5.42
CA ARG A 147 -15.82 -1.17 4.88
C ARG A 147 -15.49 -2.53 5.52
N LYS A 148 -14.49 -2.60 6.40
CA LYS A 148 -13.95 -3.90 6.85
C LYS A 148 -14.79 -4.61 7.90
N ASP A 149 -15.69 -3.89 8.59
CA ASP A 149 -16.38 -4.41 9.79
C ASP A 149 -17.92 -4.33 9.68
N LEU A 150 -18.48 -4.17 8.47
CA LEU A 150 -19.93 -4.18 8.29
C LEU A 150 -20.51 -5.56 8.65
N GLY A 151 -21.26 -5.61 9.75
CA GLY A 151 -21.89 -6.82 10.29
C GLY A 151 -21.03 -7.66 11.23
N GLU A 152 -19.91 -7.10 11.73
CA GLU A 152 -19.02 -7.68 12.76
C GLU A 152 -18.93 -6.75 13.98
N GLY A 153 -19.62 -7.12 15.07
CA GLY A 153 -19.62 -6.41 16.34
C GLY A 153 -21.01 -6.37 16.96
N ASP A 154 -21.10 -6.21 18.28
CA ASP A 154 -22.34 -5.78 18.94
C ASP A 154 -22.52 -4.29 18.64
N VAL A 155 -22.99 -3.95 17.44
CA VAL A 155 -23.37 -2.58 17.12
C VAL A 155 -24.77 -2.33 17.67
N GLU A 156 -24.92 -1.24 18.40
CA GLU A 156 -26.23 -0.80 18.89
C GLU A 156 -27.11 -0.41 17.72
N LEU A 157 -28.06 -1.30 17.37
CA LEU A 157 -28.95 -1.14 16.24
C LEU A 157 -30.13 -0.23 16.60
N ASP A 158 -30.32 0.82 15.81
CA ASP A 158 -31.48 1.70 15.93
C ASP A 158 -32.76 0.97 15.48
N GLN A 159 -33.61 0.59 16.44
CA GLN A 159 -34.85 -0.16 16.17
C GLN A 159 -35.77 0.52 15.14
N HIS A 160 -35.77 1.86 15.06
CA HIS A 160 -36.57 2.60 14.08
C HIS A 160 -36.04 2.46 12.65
N LYS A 161 -34.71 2.47 12.47
CA LYS A 161 -34.07 2.27 11.16
C LYS A 161 -34.21 0.83 10.70
N LEU A 162 -34.07 -0.14 11.62
CA LEU A 162 -34.29 -1.56 11.35
C LEU A 162 -35.74 -1.83 10.88
N LYS A 163 -36.74 -1.28 11.58
CA LYS A 163 -38.15 -1.38 11.16
C LYS A 163 -38.41 -0.75 9.80
N LYS A 164 -37.78 0.40 9.51
CA LYS A 164 -37.86 1.04 8.18
C LYS A 164 -37.25 0.15 7.09
N ALA A 165 -36.10 -0.46 7.35
CA ALA A 165 -35.43 -1.38 6.42
C ALA A 165 -36.26 -2.65 6.18
N LEU A 166 -36.86 -3.24 7.22
CA LEU A 166 -37.78 -4.38 7.10
C LEU A 166 -38.98 -4.04 6.21
N ARG A 167 -39.61 -2.88 6.43
CA ARG A 167 -40.73 -2.42 5.61
C ARG A 167 -40.35 -2.23 4.14
N GLU A 168 -39.17 -1.67 3.88
CA GLU A 168 -38.67 -1.49 2.52
C GLU A 168 -38.40 -2.84 1.83
N LEU A 169 -37.84 -3.82 2.53
CA LEU A 169 -37.66 -5.18 2.00
C LEU A 169 -39.00 -5.84 1.67
N ASP A 170 -40.03 -5.64 2.49
CA ASP A 170 -41.37 -6.18 2.27
C ASP A 170 -42.08 -5.50 1.10
N GLU A 171 -41.96 -4.18 0.97
CA GLU A 171 -42.46 -3.44 -0.18
C GLU A 171 -41.74 -3.85 -1.48
N LYS A 172 -40.43 -4.11 -1.41
CA LYS A 172 -39.64 -4.61 -2.54
C LYS A 172 -39.99 -6.04 -2.91
N LYS A 173 -40.23 -6.93 -1.95
CA LYS A 173 -40.70 -8.30 -2.19
C LYS A 173 -42.08 -8.27 -2.86
N ARG A 174 -43.02 -7.48 -2.34
CA ARG A 174 -44.36 -7.30 -2.92
C ARG A 174 -44.34 -6.64 -4.30
N GLY A 175 -43.42 -5.71 -4.53
CA GLY A 175 -43.20 -5.07 -5.83
C GLY A 175 -42.53 -5.99 -6.85
N GLY A 176 -41.63 -6.86 -6.39
CA GLY A 176 -41.02 -7.94 -7.18
C GLY A 176 -42.06 -8.93 -7.66
N GLU A 177 -42.97 -9.34 -6.77
CA GLU A 177 -44.14 -10.20 -7.07
C GLU A 177 -45.06 -9.63 -8.14
N LYS A 178 -45.16 -8.29 -8.23
CA LYS A 178 -45.91 -7.60 -9.29
C LYS A 178 -45.12 -7.44 -10.60
N GLY A 179 -43.80 -7.62 -10.58
CA GLY A 179 -42.93 -7.57 -11.76
C GLY A 179 -42.79 -8.92 -12.47
N GLU A 180 -43.26 -10.00 -11.86
CA GLU A 180 -43.21 -11.37 -12.40
C GLU A 180 -44.17 -11.58 -13.59
N GLU A 181 -45.17 -10.69 -13.72
CA GLU A 181 -46.11 -10.64 -14.85
C GLU A 181 -45.53 -9.89 -16.08
N LEU A 182 -44.29 -9.39 -16.01
CA LEU A 182 -43.64 -8.73 -17.13
C LEU A 182 -42.77 -9.72 -17.92
N ASP A 183 -43.02 -9.76 -19.23
CA ASP A 183 -42.31 -10.51 -20.27
C ASP A 183 -40.77 -10.55 -20.05
N GLU A 184 -40.12 -11.68 -20.35
CA GLU A 184 -38.71 -11.94 -19.99
C GLU A 184 -37.75 -10.88 -20.53
N ARG A 185 -38.12 -10.27 -21.66
CA ARG A 185 -37.37 -9.20 -22.32
C ARG A 185 -37.44 -7.85 -21.61
N LYS A 186 -38.44 -7.65 -20.73
CA LYS A 186 -38.66 -6.44 -19.92
C LYS A 186 -38.14 -6.58 -18.48
N ARG A 187 -37.62 -7.75 -18.10
CA ARG A 187 -37.00 -7.94 -16.78
C ARG A 187 -35.85 -6.97 -16.61
N LYS A 188 -35.93 -6.12 -15.57
CA LYS A 188 -34.88 -5.15 -15.25
C LYS A 188 -33.61 -5.92 -14.86
N TYR A 189 -32.49 -5.61 -15.52
CA TYR A 189 -31.20 -6.22 -15.20
C TYR A 189 -30.72 -5.74 -13.83
N ASN A 190 -30.48 -6.68 -12.91
CA ASN A 190 -29.89 -6.41 -11.59
C ASN A 190 -28.36 -6.23 -11.71
N SER A 191 -27.90 -5.19 -12.41
CA SER A 191 -26.52 -4.76 -12.24
C SER A 191 -26.40 -3.68 -11.18
N ALA A 192 -25.34 -3.79 -10.38
CA ALA A 192 -24.97 -2.79 -9.39
C ALA A 192 -24.84 -1.38 -10.00
N TYR A 193 -24.51 -1.28 -11.30
CA TYR A 193 -24.33 -0.02 -12.01
C TYR A 193 -25.60 0.52 -12.69
N ALA A 194 -26.51 -0.33 -13.22
CA ALA A 194 -27.67 0.15 -13.97
C ALA A 194 -28.82 0.68 -13.09
N SER A 195 -28.77 0.41 -11.79
CA SER A 195 -29.82 0.84 -10.86
C SER A 195 -29.61 2.25 -10.30
N GLY A 196 -28.49 2.93 -10.61
CA GLY A 196 -28.14 4.23 -10.02
C GLY A 196 -27.92 4.19 -8.51
N LYS A 197 -28.03 3.01 -7.88
CA LYS A 197 -27.85 2.73 -6.46
C LYS A 197 -26.44 2.22 -6.14
N ALA A 198 -25.47 2.49 -7.00
CA ALA A 198 -24.08 2.10 -6.75
C ALA A 198 -23.47 2.84 -5.55
N GLU A 199 -24.03 4.00 -5.17
CA GLU A 199 -23.58 4.83 -4.05
C GLU A 199 -24.39 4.59 -2.76
N GLU A 200 -25.47 3.81 -2.81
CA GLU A 200 -26.25 3.44 -1.61
C GLU A 200 -25.56 2.25 -0.94
N GLU A 201 -24.55 2.54 -0.11
CA GLU A 201 -23.85 1.54 0.69
C GLU A 201 -24.83 0.85 1.65
N VAL A 202 -24.80 -0.50 1.70
CA VAL A 202 -25.69 -1.29 2.57
C VAL A 202 -25.40 -0.95 4.03
N THR A 203 -26.39 -0.41 4.73
CA THR A 203 -26.25 -0.11 6.16
C THR A 203 -26.33 -1.38 6.99
N GLU A 204 -25.81 -1.32 8.21
CA GLU A 204 -25.83 -2.45 9.12
C GLU A 204 -27.25 -2.91 9.48
N GLU A 205 -28.18 -1.98 9.66
CA GLU A 205 -29.59 -2.30 9.93
C GLU A 205 -30.27 -2.93 8.71
N GLN A 206 -29.90 -2.51 7.48
CA GLN A 206 -30.38 -3.15 6.25
C GLN A 206 -29.85 -4.59 6.12
N LEU A 207 -28.60 -4.82 6.51
CA LEU A 207 -27.97 -6.14 6.49
C LEU A 207 -28.58 -7.08 7.55
N GLU A 208 -28.88 -6.57 8.74
CA GLU A 208 -29.58 -7.32 9.79
C GLU A 208 -31.03 -7.61 9.39
N ALA A 209 -31.77 -6.63 8.85
CA ALA A 209 -33.11 -6.84 8.31
C ALA A 209 -33.11 -7.94 7.25
N TYR A 210 -32.09 -7.98 6.39
CA TYR A 210 -31.91 -9.03 5.41
C TYR A 210 -31.62 -10.40 6.06
N ARG A 211 -30.78 -10.47 7.10
CA ARG A 211 -30.53 -11.69 7.87
C ARG A 211 -31.81 -12.24 8.51
N LEU A 212 -32.64 -11.37 9.09
CA LEU A 212 -33.94 -11.72 9.68
C LEU A 212 -34.95 -12.19 8.63
N ARG A 213 -34.97 -11.59 7.44
CA ARG A 213 -35.95 -11.88 6.39
C ARG A 213 -35.54 -13.04 5.47
N ARG A 214 -34.27 -13.42 5.45
CA ARG A 214 -33.75 -14.54 4.66
C ARG A 214 -34.33 -15.84 5.20
N GLN A 215 -35.39 -16.32 4.57
CA GLN A 215 -35.93 -17.65 4.85
C GLN A 215 -34.91 -18.70 4.40
N HIS A 216 -34.44 -19.50 5.35
CA HIS A 216 -33.65 -20.69 5.08
C HIS A 216 -34.63 -21.83 4.76
N TYR A 217 -34.86 -22.08 3.47
CA TYR A 217 -35.80 -23.11 3.00
C TYR A 217 -35.46 -24.52 3.50
N ASP A 218 -34.19 -24.78 3.81
CA ASP A 218 -33.67 -26.08 4.28
C ASP A 218 -33.46 -26.17 5.80
N ASP A 219 -33.94 -25.21 6.59
CA ASP A 219 -33.82 -25.28 8.05
C ASP A 219 -35.00 -26.06 8.66
N PRO A 220 -34.77 -27.29 9.19
CA PRO A 220 -35.81 -28.15 9.74
C PRO A 220 -36.49 -27.61 11.01
N MET A 221 -35.93 -26.57 11.63
CA MET A 221 -36.52 -25.89 12.80
C MET A 221 -37.43 -24.71 12.41
N THR A 222 -37.52 -24.33 11.14
CA THR A 222 -38.31 -23.16 10.70
C THR A 222 -39.80 -23.24 11.02
N ASN A 223 -40.37 -24.45 10.99
CA ASN A 223 -41.77 -24.72 11.31
C ASN A 223 -41.95 -25.28 12.73
N TYR A 224 -40.87 -25.42 13.48
CA TYR A 224 -40.93 -25.95 14.84
C TYR A 224 -41.56 -24.90 15.75
N LYS A 225 -42.69 -25.27 16.34
CA LYS A 225 -43.33 -24.54 17.43
C LYS A 225 -43.24 -25.47 18.63
N ASP A 226 -42.62 -25.01 19.71
CA ASP A 226 -42.81 -25.66 20.99
C ASP A 226 -44.29 -25.51 21.34
N ASP A 227 -45.02 -26.63 21.32
CA ASP A 227 -46.31 -26.68 21.99
C ASP A 227 -45.98 -26.63 23.48
N ASP A 228 -46.07 -25.44 24.08
CA ASP A 228 -46.00 -25.31 25.53
C ASP A 228 -47.11 -26.20 26.12
N ASP A 229 -46.71 -27.31 26.74
CA ASP A 229 -47.55 -28.16 27.58
C ASP A 229 -48.16 -27.31 28.71
N ASP A 230 -49.50 -27.24 28.74
CA ASP A 230 -50.44 -26.85 29.83
C ASP A 230 -50.22 -25.53 30.62
#